data_AF-A0AA50HVA5-F1
#
_entry.id   AF-A0AA50HVA5-F1
#
_cell.length_a   1.000
_cell.length_b   1.000
_cell.length_c   1.000
_cell.angle_alpha   90.00
_cell.angle_beta   90.00
_cell.angle_gamma   90.00
#
_symmetry.space_group_name_H-M   'P 1'
#
loop_
_entity.id
_entity.type
_entity.pdbx_description
1 polymer ?
#
loop_
_entity_poly.entity_id
_entity_poly.type
_entity_poly.pdbx_seq_one_letter_code
_entity_poly.pdbx_strand_id
1 'polypeptide(L)' 'MVPYAVRRTRSHLLRFDKLFDDIRANKVDAGWLEKVELMDNIFPKIDYRVYRPL' A
#
# COMPACT_ATOMS: atom_id res chain seq x y z
N MET A 1 4.96 -2.63 23.58
CA MET A 1 5.13 -1.80 22.36
C MET A 1 5.79 -2.54 21.20
N VAL A 2 6.82 -3.38 21.43
CA VAL A 2 7.51 -4.16 20.38
C VAL A 2 6.57 -5.00 19.49
N PRO A 3 5.59 -5.76 20.03
CA PRO A 3 4.73 -6.58 19.18
C PRO A 3 3.83 -5.76 18.24
N TYR A 4 3.41 -4.57 18.68
CA TYR A 4 2.60 -3.67 17.86
C TYR A 4 3.40 -3.10 16.69
N ALA A 5 4.61 -2.60 16.96
CA ALA A 5 5.49 -2.04 15.93
C ALA A 5 5.83 -3.09 14.86
N VAL A 6 6.16 -4.31 15.29
CA VAL A 6 6.41 -5.44 14.39
C VAL A 6 5.18 -5.75 13.54
N ARG A 7 3.98 -5.83 14.17
CA ARG A 7 2.74 -6.11 13.46
C ARG A 7 2.40 -5.03 12.43
N ARG A 8 2.50 -3.74 12.78
CA ARG A 8 2.19 -2.63 11.86
C ARG A 8 3.13 -2.61 10.65
N THR A 9 4.42 -2.80 10.88
CA THR A 9 5.41 -2.85 9.79
C THR A 9 5.10 -4.00 8.84
N ARG A 10 4.87 -5.21 9.37
CA ARG A 10 4.50 -6.38 8.55
C ARG A 10 3.20 -6.16 7.78
N SER A 11 2.17 -5.59 8.41
CA SER A 11 0.89 -5.32 7.74
C SER A 11 1.04 -4.36 6.57
N HIS A 12 1.88 -3.34 6.69
CA HIS A 12 2.13 -2.39 5.60
C HIS A 12 2.93 -3.02 4.46
N LEU A 13 3.97 -3.79 4.77
CA LEU A 13 4.74 -4.53 3.76
C LEU A 13 3.86 -5.50 2.97
N LEU A 14 3.00 -6.27 3.64
CA LEU A 14 2.10 -7.21 2.98
C LEU A 14 1.11 -6.52 2.01
N ARG A 15 0.60 -5.33 2.35
CA ARG A 15 -0.26 -4.56 1.45
C ARG A 15 0.51 -4.02 0.26
N PHE A 16 1.73 -3.54 0.50
CA PHE A 16 2.61 -3.07 -0.56
C PHE A 16 2.93 -4.19 -1.55
N ASP A 17 3.34 -5.37 -1.06
CA ASP A 17 3.67 -6.52 -1.90
C ASP A 17 2.46 -6.96 -2.74
N LYS A 18 1.27 -7.03 -2.13
CA LYS A 18 0.04 -7.33 -2.86
C LYS A 18 -0.26 -6.31 -3.96
N LEU A 19 -0.16 -5.01 -3.67
CA LEU A 19 -0.36 -3.96 -4.68
C LEU A 19 0.63 -4.11 -5.84
N PHE A 20 1.90 -4.37 -5.52
CA PHE A 20 2.94 -4.58 -6.51
C PHE A 20 2.62 -5.76 -7.44
N ASP A 21 2.27 -6.91 -6.87
CA ASP A 21 1.93 -8.11 -7.65
C ASP A 21 0.68 -7.89 -8.51
N ASP A 22 -0.39 -7.31 -7.94
CA ASP A 22 -1.64 -7.03 -8.65
C ASP A 22 -1.44 -6.04 -9.81
N ILE A 23 -0.65 -4.99 -9.60
CA ILE A 23 -0.30 -4.00 -10.65
C ILE A 23 0.51 -4.68 -11.76
N ARG A 24 1.52 -5.49 -11.41
CA ARG A 24 2.34 -6.20 -12.40
C ARG A 24 1.54 -7.23 -13.20
N ALA A 25 0.54 -7.85 -12.58
CA ALA A 25 -0.37 -8.78 -13.24
C ALA A 25 -1.52 -8.08 -14.00
N ASN A 26 -1.65 -6.75 -13.88
CA ASN A 26 -2.77 -5.95 -14.38
C ASN A 26 -4.14 -6.48 -13.90
N LYS A 27 -4.21 -6.89 -12.63
CA LYS A 27 -5.38 -7.52 -11.98
C LYS A 27 -5.66 -6.88 -10.62
N VAL A 28 -5.72 -5.56 -10.57
CA VAL A 28 -6.00 -4.81 -9.35
C VAL A 28 -7.43 -5.10 -8.87
N ASP A 29 -7.55 -5.61 -7.65
CA ASP A 29 -8.83 -5.78 -6.96
C ASP A 29 -9.30 -4.43 -6.42
N ALA A 30 -10.26 -3.81 -7.10
CA ALA A 30 -10.81 -2.51 -6.72
C ALA A 30 -11.46 -2.51 -5.33
N GLY A 31 -12.16 -3.58 -4.95
CA GLY A 31 -12.84 -3.66 -3.66
C GLY A 31 -11.88 -3.86 -2.49
N TRP A 32 -10.74 -4.50 -2.73
CA TRP A 32 -9.64 -4.53 -1.78
C TRP A 32 -8.89 -3.20 -1.73
N LEU A 33 -8.65 -2.55 -2.87
CA LEU A 33 -7.97 -1.26 -2.95
C LEU A 33 -8.70 -0.17 -2.16
N GLU A 34 -10.02 -0.05 -2.33
CA GLU A 34 -10.84 0.93 -1.60
C GLU A 34 -10.68 0.79 -0.08
N LYS A 35 -10.62 -0.46 0.43
CA LYS A 35 -10.41 -0.73 1.86
C LYS A 35 -9.04 -0.23 2.32
N VAL A 36 -8.00 -0.44 1.51
CA VAL A 36 -6.64 0.03 1.83
C VAL A 36 -6.59 1.55 1.80
N GLU A 37 -7.22 2.19 0.81
CA GLU A 37 -7.31 3.65 0.71
C GLU A 37 -8.03 4.28 1.90
N LEU A 38 -9.06 3.65 2.45
CA LEU A 38 -9.74 4.11 3.67
C LEU A 38 -8.90 3.90 4.93
N MET A 39 -8.14 2.80 5.00
CA MET A 39 -7.36 2.43 6.19
C MET A 39 -6.04 3.18 6.30
N ASP A 40 -5.34 3.39 5.19
CA ASP A 40 -3.97 3.94 5.13
C ASP A 40 -3.97 5.31 4.41
N ASN A 41 -4.89 6.20 4.79
CA ASN A 41 -5.23 7.46 4.11
C ASN A 41 -4.40 8.70 4.49
N ILE A 42 -3.21 8.53 5.07
CA ILE A 42 -2.44 9.63 5.67
C ILE A 42 -2.06 10.75 4.67
N PHE A 43 -1.91 10.41 3.39
CA PHE A 43 -1.60 11.36 2.31
C PHE A 43 -2.59 11.25 1.15
N PRO A 44 -3.78 11.88 1.24
CA PRO A 44 -4.85 11.74 0.24
C PRO A 44 -4.51 12.38 -1.12
N LYS A 45 -3.47 13.20 -1.19
CA LYS A 45 -3.03 13.89 -2.42
C LYS A 45 -1.60 13.50 -2.81
N ILE A 46 -1.15 12.30 -2.41
CA ILE A 46 0.19 11.82 -2.75
C ILE A 46 0.32 11.67 -4.27
N ASP A 47 1.46 12.09 -4.81
CA ASP A 47 1.83 11.87 -6.20
C ASP A 47 2.99 10.87 -6.24
N TYR A 48 2.77 9.70 -6.85
CA TYR A 48 3.80 8.66 -6.97
C TYR A 48 4.96 9.08 -7.90
N ARG A 49 4.79 10.12 -8.71
CA ARG A 49 5.80 10.59 -9.67
C ARG A 49 7.06 11.14 -9.00
N VAL A 50 7.01 11.46 -7.71
CA VAL A 50 8.18 11.85 -6.92
C VAL A 50 9.28 10.79 -6.88
N TYR A 51 8.94 9.52 -7.15
CA TYR A 51 9.89 8.41 -7.20
C TYR A 51 10.45 8.14 -8.61
N ARG A 52 10.08 8.94 -9.62
CA ARG A 52 10.62 8.77 -10.99
C ARG A 52 12.09 9.19 -11.02
N PRO A 53 13.00 8.41 -11.64
CA PRO A 53 14.37 8.84 -11.86
C PRO A 53 14.44 10.07 -12.79
N LEU A 54 15.49 10.88 -12.62
CA LEU A 54 15.81 12.01 -13.50
C LEU A 54 16.18 11.55 -14.92
#